data_AF-A0A1I0M0B9-F1
#
_entry.id   AF-A0A1I0M0B9-F1
#
_cell.length_a   1.000
_cell.length_b   1.000
_cell.length_c   1.000
_cell.angle_alpha   90.00
_cell.angle_beta   90.00
_cell.angle_gamma   90.00
#
_symmetry.space_group_name_H-M   'P 1'
#
loop_
_entity.id
_entity.type
_entity.pdbx_description
1 polymer ?
#
loop_
_entity_poly.entity_id
_entity_poly.type
_entity_poly.pdbx_seq_one_letter_code
_entity_poly.pdbx_strand_id
1 'polypeptide(L)'
;MSLRLPLSPAVRRWTLPVLVAALICYWSIVAPPPSIVFATPPGADAITSATVASGLDLSWLDRRHGLAYASLALALRRALADRGTSPWRTGLLILGITVGYGTLLEIGQLFRPGRVASLADAASNAVGAGIALVLSGSE
;
A
#
# COMPACT_ATOMS: atom_id res chain seq x y z
N MET A 1 -4.05 31.75 -14.84
CA MET A 1 -2.63 31.68 -15.27
C MET A 1 -2.13 30.27 -15.03
N SER A 2 -1.90 29.49 -16.08
CA SER A 2 -1.51 28.07 -15.96
C SER A 2 0.02 28.00 -15.94
N LEU A 3 0.61 27.79 -14.76
CA LEU A 3 2.05 27.60 -14.61
C LEU A 3 2.42 26.23 -15.19
N ARG A 4 2.97 26.21 -16.41
CA ARG A 4 3.50 24.98 -17.03
C ARG A 4 4.95 24.80 -16.61
N LEU A 5 5.16 24.04 -15.53
CA LEU A 5 6.51 23.65 -15.11
C LEU A 5 7.11 22.68 -16.14
N PRO A 6 8.34 22.92 -16.64
CA PRO A 6 9.00 22.03 -17.59
C PRO A 6 9.55 20.78 -16.89
N LEU A 7 8.67 19.89 -16.46
CA LEU A 7 9.05 18.61 -15.88
C LEU A 7 9.34 17.60 -17.00
N SER A 8 10.47 16.90 -16.89
CA SER A 8 10.76 15.79 -17.81
C SER A 8 9.70 14.70 -17.68
N PRO A 9 9.45 13.91 -18.74
CA PRO A 9 8.49 12.81 -18.70
C PRO A 9 8.76 11.82 -17.56
N ALA A 10 10.04 11.60 -17.25
CA ALA A 10 10.47 10.77 -16.12
C ALA A 10 10.01 11.36 -14.78
N VAL A 11 10.28 12.64 -14.53
CA VAL A 11 9.87 13.29 -13.27
C VAL A 11 8.36 13.21 -13.08
N ARG A 12 7.58 13.50 -14.13
CA ARG A 12 6.11 13.43 -14.08
C ARG A 12 5.57 12.02 -13.81
N ARG A 13 6.26 10.96 -14.26
CA ARG A 13 5.86 9.57 -13.97
C ARG A 13 6.14 9.18 -12.52
N TRP A 14 7.23 9.67 -11.94
CA TRP A 14 7.66 9.32 -10.59
C TRP A 14 7.13 10.23 -9.49
N THR A 15 6.58 11.40 -9.81
CA THR A 15 6.03 12.32 -8.79
C THR A 15 4.97 11.65 -7.92
N LEU A 16 4.03 10.92 -8.51
CA LEU A 16 2.97 10.24 -7.76
C LEU A 16 3.49 9.15 -6.81
N PRO A 17 4.25 8.13 -7.26
CA PRO A 17 4.76 7.10 -6.35
C PRO A 17 5.69 7.67 -5.28
N VAL A 18 6.53 8.66 -5.61
CA VAL A 18 7.39 9.33 -4.62
C VAL A 18 6.57 10.05 -3.57
N LEU A 19 5.52 10.79 -4.00
CA LEU A 19 4.63 11.48 -3.06
C LEU A 19 3.91 10.50 -2.13
N VAL A 20 3.34 9.42 -2.69
CA VAL A 20 2.65 8.38 -1.90
C VAL A 20 3.62 7.72 -0.92
N ALA A 21 4.81 7.32 -1.38
CA ALA A 21 5.84 6.75 -0.51
C ALA A 21 6.22 7.72 0.62
N ALA A 22 6.47 9.00 0.30
CA ALA A 22 6.83 10.00 1.29
C ALA A 22 5.74 10.21 2.36
N LEU A 23 4.46 10.23 1.95
CA LEU A 23 3.33 10.31 2.87
C LEU A 23 3.27 9.09 3.80
N ILE A 24 3.45 7.88 3.25
CA ILE A 24 3.52 6.65 4.05
C ILE A 24 4.66 6.74 5.06
N CYS A 25 5.88 7.11 4.62
CA CYS A 25 7.04 7.26 5.51
C CYS A 25 6.76 8.24 6.65
N TYR A 26 6.19 9.40 6.32
CA TYR A 26 5.87 10.43 7.29
C TYR A 26 4.93 9.91 8.40
N TRP A 27 3.85 9.21 8.04
CA TRP A 27 2.91 8.65 9.02
C TRP A 27 3.37 7.34 9.68
N SER A 28 4.35 6.66 9.09
CA SER A 28 4.98 5.49 9.72
C SER A 28 6.00 5.90 10.78
N ILE A 29 6.81 6.95 10.53
CA ILE A 29 7.98 7.29 11.34
C ILE A 29 7.79 8.58 12.15
N VAL A 30 7.25 9.64 11.53
CA VAL A 30 7.27 10.99 12.10
C VAL A 30 6.05 11.26 12.96
N ALA A 31 4.85 11.02 12.41
CA ALA A 31 3.58 11.38 13.04
C ALA A 31 2.60 10.19 13.08
N PRO A 32 1.64 10.14 14.02
CA PRO A 32 0.55 9.16 13.93
C PRO A 32 -0.28 9.38 12.66
N PRO A 33 -0.76 8.30 12.01
CA PRO A 33 -1.63 8.42 10.86
C PRO A 33 -2.96 9.08 11.24
N PRO A 34 -3.63 9.77 10.30
CA PRO A 34 -4.95 10.32 10.54
C PRO A 34 -5.93 9.23 10.97
N SER A 35 -6.79 9.53 11.95
CA SER A 35 -7.83 8.63 12.41
C SER A 35 -8.94 8.56 11.35
N ILE A 36 -8.81 7.60 10.44
CA ILE A 36 -9.87 7.27 9.48
C ILE A 36 -10.81 6.27 10.14
N VAL A 37 -12.09 6.64 10.25
CA VAL A 37 -13.18 5.74 10.65
C VAL A 37 -13.81 5.20 9.39
N PHE A 38 -13.63 3.91 9.15
CA PHE A 38 -14.31 3.23 8.05
C PHE A 38 -15.73 2.90 8.50
N ALA A 39 -16.71 3.29 7.70
CA ALA A 39 -18.09 2.86 7.91
C ALA A 39 -18.14 1.33 7.90
N THR A 40 -18.82 0.75 8.88
CA THR A 40 -19.09 -0.68 8.92
C THR A 40 -20.20 -0.97 7.90
N PRO A 41 -19.93 -1.73 6.83
CA PRO A 41 -20.97 -2.07 5.88
C PRO A 41 -22.03 -2.98 6.53
N PRO A 42 -23.30 -2.91 6.09
CA PRO A 42 -24.33 -3.83 6.55
C PRO A 42 -23.90 -5.29 6.39
N GLY A 43 -24.04 -6.10 7.44
CA GLY A 43 -23.65 -7.51 7.43
C GLY A 43 -22.16 -7.80 7.67
N ALA A 44 -21.34 -6.80 8.00
CA ALA A 44 -19.92 -7.00 8.33
C ALA A 44 -19.73 -8.05 9.45
N ASP A 45 -20.56 -8.03 10.49
CA ASP A 45 -20.48 -8.97 11.61
C ASP A 45 -20.73 -10.42 11.17
N ALA A 46 -21.63 -10.63 10.20
CA ALA A 46 -21.90 -11.94 9.62
C ALA A 46 -20.72 -12.42 8.76
N ILE A 47 -20.11 -11.52 7.98
CA ILE A 47 -18.91 -11.83 7.20
C ILE A 47 -17.75 -12.18 8.13
N THR A 48 -17.51 -11.38 9.18
CA THR A 48 -16.45 -11.66 10.17
C THR A 48 -16.68 -12.99 10.88
N SER A 49 -17.92 -13.27 11.29
CA SER A 49 -18.28 -14.55 11.93
C SER A 49 -18.07 -15.74 10.98
N ALA A 50 -18.42 -15.59 9.70
CA ALA A 50 -18.22 -16.62 8.67
C ALA A 50 -16.73 -16.86 8.37
N THR A 51 -15.92 -15.80 8.29
CA THR A 51 -14.47 -15.94 8.04
C THR A 51 -13.78 -16.61 9.22
N VAL A 52 -14.14 -16.25 10.46
CA VAL A 52 -13.63 -16.91 11.68
C VAL A 52 -14.07 -18.38 11.72
N ALA A 53 -15.35 -18.69 11.45
CA ALA A 53 -15.86 -20.06 11.43
C ALA A 53 -15.20 -20.93 10.34
N SER A 54 -14.76 -20.32 9.25
CA SER A 54 -14.02 -20.98 8.16
C SER A 54 -12.53 -21.17 8.46
N GLY A 55 -12.06 -20.75 9.64
CA GLY A 55 -10.63 -20.78 10.02
C GLY A 55 -9.79 -19.67 9.38
N LEU A 56 -10.43 -18.72 8.67
CA LEU A 56 -9.79 -17.62 7.97
C LEU A 56 -10.03 -16.32 8.75
N ASP A 57 -9.44 -16.20 9.93
CA ASP A 57 -9.54 -14.96 10.71
C ASP A 57 -8.81 -13.81 9.97
N LEU A 58 -9.56 -12.76 9.59
CA LEU A 58 -9.06 -11.56 8.91
C LEU A 58 -8.96 -10.35 9.84
N SER A 59 -9.15 -10.53 11.15
CA SER A 59 -9.07 -9.46 12.15
C SER A 59 -7.69 -8.79 12.20
N TRP A 60 -6.64 -9.52 11.82
CA TRP A 60 -5.26 -9.01 11.70
C TRP A 60 -5.06 -8.02 10.56
N LEU A 61 -6.00 -7.94 9.62
CA LEU A 61 -5.84 -7.15 8.39
C LEU A 61 -6.14 -5.67 8.66
N ASP A 62 -5.09 -4.85 8.78
CA ASP A 62 -5.25 -3.42 8.92
C ASP A 62 -5.57 -2.79 7.55
N ARG A 63 -6.82 -2.32 7.42
CA ARG A 63 -7.33 -1.62 6.23
C ARG A 63 -6.51 -0.39 5.85
N ARG A 64 -5.93 0.32 6.82
CA ARG A 64 -5.11 1.52 6.57
C ARG A 64 -3.83 1.16 5.84
N HIS A 65 -3.14 0.13 6.34
CA HIS A 65 -1.95 -0.45 5.74
C HIS A 65 -2.27 -1.00 4.35
N GLY A 66 -3.33 -1.80 4.23
CA GLY A 66 -3.77 -2.32 2.94
C GLY A 66 -4.02 -1.22 1.89
N LEU A 67 -4.77 -0.17 2.24
CA LEU A 67 -5.09 0.93 1.32
C LEU A 67 -3.87 1.78 0.96
N ALA A 68 -2.99 2.05 1.91
CA ALA A 68 -1.77 2.81 1.67
C ALA A 68 -0.85 2.09 0.65
N TYR A 69 -0.66 0.78 0.83
CA TYR A 69 0.22 -0.01 -0.03
C TYR A 69 -0.44 -0.40 -1.35
N ALA A 70 -1.76 -0.55 -1.39
CA ALA A 70 -2.52 -0.60 -2.64
C ALA A 70 -2.29 0.67 -3.49
N SER A 71 -2.37 1.84 -2.85
CA SER A 71 -2.15 3.14 -3.52
C SER A 71 -0.73 3.26 -4.07
N LEU A 72 0.28 2.82 -3.29
CA LEU A 72 1.66 2.80 -3.75
C LEU A 72 1.86 1.84 -4.93
N ALA A 73 1.27 0.65 -4.87
CA ALA A 73 1.36 -0.33 -5.95
C ALA A 73 0.74 0.19 -7.28
N LEU A 74 -0.43 0.84 -7.22
CA LEU A 74 -1.05 1.45 -8.41
C LEU A 74 -0.22 2.63 -8.95
N ALA A 75 0.34 3.47 -8.07
CA ALA A 75 1.22 4.56 -8.47
C ALA A 75 2.49 4.05 -9.17
N LEU A 76 3.11 2.99 -8.65
CA LEU A 76 4.26 2.33 -9.26
C LEU A 76 3.91 1.68 -10.59
N ARG A 77 2.76 1.00 -10.69
CA ARG A 77 2.26 0.42 -11.94
C ARG A 77 2.13 1.48 -13.04
N ARG A 78 1.54 2.63 -12.72
CA ARG A 78 1.43 3.77 -13.64
C ARG A 78 2.80 4.29 -14.07
N ALA A 79 3.75 4.38 -13.14
CA ALA A 79 5.11 4.86 -13.45
C ALA A 79 5.89 3.88 -14.36
N LEU A 80 5.57 2.58 -14.28
CA LEU A 80 6.23 1.50 -15.01
C LEU A 80 5.50 1.05 -16.29
N ALA A 81 4.28 1.54 -16.55
CA ALA A 81 3.40 1.07 -17.62
C ALA A 81 4.04 1.03 -19.03
N ASP A 82 4.91 2.00 -19.35
CA ASP A 82 5.43 2.19 -20.71
C ASP A 82 6.75 1.43 -21.01
N ARG A 83 7.12 0.42 -20.21
CA ARG A 83 8.44 -0.23 -20.33
C ARG A 83 8.50 -1.48 -21.20
N GLY A 84 7.41 -1.88 -21.85
CA GLY A 84 7.38 -3.06 -22.74
C GLY A 84 7.72 -4.38 -22.04
N THR A 85 7.65 -4.41 -20.70
CA THR A 85 7.96 -5.58 -19.88
C THR A 85 6.74 -6.48 -19.71
N SER A 86 6.98 -7.77 -19.50
CA SER A 86 5.92 -8.73 -19.16
C SER A 86 5.08 -8.20 -17.96
N PRO A 87 3.74 -8.19 -18.05
CA PRO A 87 2.87 -7.69 -16.99
C PRO A 87 3.10 -8.41 -15.66
N TRP A 88 3.31 -9.73 -15.69
CA TRP A 88 3.63 -10.56 -14.53
C TRP A 88 4.93 -10.12 -13.85
N ARG A 89 6.01 -9.96 -14.62
CA ARG A 89 7.31 -9.54 -14.09
C ARG A 89 7.24 -8.14 -13.47
N THR A 90 6.47 -7.26 -14.11
CA THR A 90 6.21 -5.90 -13.60
C THR A 90 5.42 -5.96 -12.29
N GLY A 91 4.40 -6.81 -12.21
CA GLY A 91 3.63 -7.03 -10.98
C GLY A 91 4.48 -7.56 -9.84
N LEU A 92 5.31 -8.58 -10.08
CA LEU A 92 6.25 -9.11 -9.08
C LEU A 92 7.25 -8.06 -8.60
N LEU A 93 7.81 -7.27 -9.52
CA LEU A 93 8.73 -6.19 -9.18
C LEU A 93 8.04 -5.16 -8.28
N ILE A 94 6.83 -4.72 -8.65
CA ILE A 94 6.06 -3.77 -7.85
C ILE A 94 5.80 -4.37 -6.48
N LEU A 95 5.25 -5.57 -6.39
CA LEU A 95 4.97 -6.24 -5.12
C LEU A 95 6.22 -6.31 -4.23
N GLY A 96 7.37 -6.70 -4.80
CA GLY A 96 8.64 -6.74 -4.09
C GLY A 96 9.09 -5.36 -3.57
N ILE A 97 8.94 -4.32 -4.38
CA ILE A 97 9.23 -2.93 -3.96
C ILE A 97 8.29 -2.51 -2.82
N THR A 98 6.99 -2.73 -2.95
CA THR A 98 6.00 -2.29 -1.95
C THR A 98 6.20 -3.02 -0.62
N VAL A 99 6.38 -4.34 -0.66
CA VAL A 99 6.62 -5.16 0.54
C VAL A 99 7.96 -4.81 1.17
N GLY A 100 9.04 -4.74 0.37
CA GLY A 100 10.36 -4.38 0.87
C GLY A 100 10.39 -2.98 1.50
N TYR A 101 9.71 -2.02 0.89
CA TYR A 101 9.55 -0.68 1.44
C TYR A 101 8.84 -0.69 2.80
N GLY A 102 7.75 -1.44 2.93
CA GLY A 102 7.03 -1.55 4.19
C GLY A 102 7.81 -2.22 5.28
N THR A 103 8.50 -3.33 4.96
CA THR A 103 9.40 -4.01 5.91
C THR A 103 10.49 -3.07 6.42
N LEU A 104 11.07 -2.22 5.56
CA LEU A 104 12.05 -1.22 6.00
C LEU A 104 11.46 -0.18 6.94
N LEU A 105 10.20 0.23 6.74
CA LEU A 105 9.51 1.15 7.65
C LEU A 105 9.19 0.51 8.99
N GLU A 106 8.76 -0.75 9.03
CA GLU A 106 8.57 -1.53 10.26
C GLU A 106 9.88 -1.63 11.06
N ILE A 107 11.01 -1.91 10.38
CA ILE A 107 12.34 -1.89 11.01
C ILE A 107 12.66 -0.48 11.52
N GLY A 108 12.35 0.57 10.76
CA GLY A 108 12.51 1.96 11.18
C GLY A 108 11.71 2.31 12.44
N GLN A 109 10.52 1.73 12.60
CA GLN A 109 9.68 1.92 13.78
C GLN A 109 10.27 1.32 15.06
N LEU A 110 11.15 0.32 14.97
CA LEU A 110 11.88 -0.21 16.14
C LEU A 110 12.73 0.86 16.83
N PHE A 111 13.09 1.93 16.12
CA PHE A 111 13.86 3.05 16.65
C PHE A 111 12.98 4.22 17.14
N ARG A 112 11.66 4.07 17.13
CA ARG A 112 10.71 5.12 17.53
C ARG A 112 10.01 4.74 18.84
N PRO A 113 10.22 5.51 19.93
CA PRO A 113 9.52 5.26 21.19
C PRO A 113 8.00 5.24 20.99
N GLY A 114 7.34 4.21 21.52
CA GLY A 114 5.88 4.06 21.42
C GLY A 114 5.38 3.48 20.10
N ARG A 115 6.26 2.99 19.22
CA ARG A 115 5.89 2.18 18.05
C ARG A 115 6.37 0.75 18.23
N VAL A 116 5.62 -0.19 17.67
CA VAL A 116 5.95 -1.61 17.63
C VAL A 116 5.94 -2.06 16.18
N ALA A 117 6.96 -2.81 15.78
CA ALA A 117 6.94 -3.48 14.49
C ALA A 117 5.94 -4.64 14.54
N SER A 118 5.14 -4.78 13.50
CA SER A 118 4.03 -5.74 13.44
C SER A 118 4.13 -6.58 12.15
N LEU A 119 4.19 -7.90 12.33
CA LEU A 119 4.12 -8.82 11.19
C LEU A 119 2.74 -8.74 10.50
N ALA A 120 1.69 -8.45 11.26
CA ALA A 120 0.33 -8.26 10.72
C ALA A 120 0.25 -7.02 9.82
N ASP A 121 0.97 -5.96 10.16
CA ASP A 121 1.02 -4.72 9.38
C ASP A 121 1.80 -4.95 8.07
N ALA A 122 2.94 -5.66 8.15
CA ALA A 122 3.70 -6.10 6.99
C ALA A 122 2.87 -7.01 6.06
N ALA A 123 2.10 -7.94 6.62
CA ALA A 123 1.20 -8.80 5.85
C ALA A 123 0.06 -7.99 5.21
N SER A 124 -0.50 -7.01 5.93
CA SER A 124 -1.56 -6.12 5.43
C SER A 124 -1.08 -5.28 4.25
N ASN A 125 0.16 -4.78 4.31
CA ASN A 125 0.84 -4.10 3.20
C ASN A 125 0.89 -4.98 1.95
N ALA A 126 1.31 -6.24 2.11
CA ALA A 126 1.43 -7.21 1.03
C ALA A 126 0.06 -7.55 0.41
N VAL A 127 -0.96 -7.80 1.24
CA VAL A 127 -2.32 -8.09 0.76
C VAL A 127 -2.89 -6.91 -0.01
N GLY A 128 -2.77 -5.69 0.52
CA GLY A 128 -3.24 -4.48 -0.16
C GLY A 128 -2.60 -4.27 -1.53
N ALA A 129 -1.27 -4.38 -1.61
CA ALA A 129 -0.54 -4.30 -2.87
C ALA A 129 -0.94 -5.42 -3.84
N GLY A 130 -1.07 -6.66 -3.36
CA GLY A 130 -1.46 -7.82 -4.16
C GLY A 130 -2.85 -7.66 -4.77
N ILE A 131 -3.86 -7.30 -3.95
CA ILE A 131 -5.23 -7.04 -4.43
C ILE A 131 -5.23 -5.96 -5.52
N ALA A 132 -4.54 -4.84 -5.29
CA ALA A 132 -4.48 -3.76 -6.26
C ALA A 132 -3.85 -4.19 -7.60
N LEU A 133 -2.81 -5.01 -7.56
CA LEU A 133 -2.14 -5.53 -8.76
C LEU A 133 -3.01 -6.53 -9.53
N VAL A 134 -3.74 -7.39 -8.82
CA VAL A 134 -4.69 -8.34 -9.44
C VAL A 134 -5.81 -7.58 -10.13
N LEU A 135 -6.46 -6.65 -9.41
CA LEU A 135 -7.58 -5.87 -9.94
C LEU A 135 -7.20 -4.93 -11.09
N SER A 136 -5.97 -4.41 -11.09
CA SER A 136 -5.47 -3.55 -12.19
C SER A 136 -4.89 -4.33 -13.37
N GLY A 137 -4.76 -5.66 -13.25
CA GLY A 137 -4.26 -6.56 -14.29
C GLY A 137 -5.34 -7.31 -15.06
N SER A 138 -6.61 -7.18 -14.67
CA SER A 138 -7.76 -7.84 -15.31
C SER A 138 -8.40 -7.03 -16.45
N GLU A 139 -7.74 -5.98 -16.92
CA GLU A 139 -8.09 -5.20 -18.13
C GLU A 139 -7.13 -5.53 -19.28
#